data_AF-A0A5E7AVW9-F1
#
_entry.id   AF-A0A5E7AVW9-F1
#
_cell.length_a   1.000
_cell.length_b   1.000
_cell.length_c   1.000
_cell.angle_alpha   90.00
_cell.angle_beta   90.00
_cell.angle_gamma   90.00
#
_symmetry.space_group_name_H-M   'P 1'
#
loop_
_entity.id
_entity.type
_entity.pdbx_description
1 polymer ?
#
loop_
_entity_poly.entity_id
_entity_poly.type
_entity_poly.pdbx_seq_one_letter_code
_entity_poly.pdbx_strand_id
1 'polypeptide(L)'
;MADKGAGGSSLYLYTDRLIQSFTRAGERTSFGQYAYDFAALGVPGLKASVIYLSGDNIKTRSGDDQKEWERDISLDYVLQSGALKGVGFGWRNGKSNSEAARDQDQNRVFVSYSIPLL
;
A
#
# COMPACT_ATOMS: atom_id res chain seq x y z
N MET A 1 -4.42 1.96 -13.20
CA MET A 1 -4.30 1.99 -11.73
C MET A 1 -4.96 0.71 -11.24
N ALA A 2 -4.20 -0.20 -10.63
CA ALA A 2 -4.75 -1.47 -10.16
C ALA A 2 -5.55 -1.25 -8.87
N ASP A 3 -6.77 -1.79 -8.83
CA ASP A 3 -7.58 -1.92 -7.63
C ASP A 3 -6.73 -2.55 -6.51
N LYS A 4 -6.62 -1.85 -5.38
CA LYS A 4 -5.79 -2.27 -4.25
C LYS A 4 -6.49 -3.28 -3.33
N GLY A 5 -7.62 -3.83 -3.75
CA GLY A 5 -8.35 -4.86 -3.01
C GLY A 5 -8.81 -4.36 -1.64
N ALA A 6 -9.03 -3.06 -1.49
CA ALA A 6 -9.68 -2.48 -0.33
C ALA A 6 -11.19 -2.57 -0.57
N GLY A 7 -11.93 -3.23 0.31
CA GLY A 7 -13.40 -3.30 0.27
C GLY A 7 -14.08 -1.97 0.61
N GLY A 8 -13.54 -0.84 0.17
CA GLY A 8 -14.01 0.51 0.46
C GLY A 8 -13.82 1.46 -0.73
N SER A 9 -14.37 2.67 -0.61
CA SER A 9 -14.25 3.74 -1.61
C SER A 9 -12.78 4.12 -1.82
N SER A 10 -12.16 3.67 -2.91
CA SER A 10 -10.86 4.21 -3.32
C SER A 10 -11.04 5.59 -3.94
N LEU A 11 -10.20 6.53 -3.52
CA LEU A 11 -10.13 7.87 -4.08
C LEU A 11 -8.98 7.92 -5.07
N TYR A 12 -9.14 8.71 -6.15
CA TYR A 12 -8.08 8.92 -7.13
C TYR A 12 -7.02 9.90 -6.60
N LEU A 13 -6.38 9.56 -5.47
CA LEU A 13 -5.35 10.35 -4.82
C LEU A 13 -4.05 9.58 -4.71
N TYR A 14 -2.93 10.28 -4.86
CA TYR A 14 -1.60 9.72 -4.61
C TYR A 14 -1.38 9.32 -3.16
N THR A 15 -2.24 9.77 -2.24
CA THR A 15 -2.18 9.52 -0.80
C THR A 15 -3.17 8.46 -0.34
N ASP A 16 -4.02 7.94 -1.23
CA ASP A 16 -4.97 6.87 -0.85
C ASP A 16 -4.27 5.51 -0.79
N ARG A 17 -4.19 4.92 0.41
CA ARG A 17 -3.29 3.80 0.79
C ARG A 17 -4.05 2.62 1.41
N LEU A 18 -3.30 1.66 1.97
CA LEU A 18 -3.84 0.38 2.42
C LEU A 18 -4.86 0.56 3.55
N ILE A 19 -4.59 1.49 4.47
CA ILE A 19 -5.37 1.74 5.68
C ILE A 19 -6.06 3.10 5.64
N GLN A 20 -5.36 4.17 5.24
CA GLN A 20 -5.82 5.55 5.29
C GLN A 20 -5.87 6.19 3.91
N SER A 21 -6.81 7.13 3.74
CA SER A 21 -6.96 7.90 2.50
C SER A 21 -6.35 9.31 2.59
N PHE A 22 -5.96 9.77 3.78
CA PHE A 22 -5.40 11.11 4.06
C PHE A 22 -6.23 12.26 3.45
N THR A 23 -7.55 12.22 3.67
CA THR A 23 -8.50 13.18 3.10
C THR A 23 -9.23 13.99 4.15
N ARG A 24 -8.65 14.15 5.33
CA ARG A 24 -9.29 14.92 6.40
C ARG A 24 -9.26 16.42 6.09
N ALA A 25 -10.16 17.15 6.73
CA ALA A 25 -10.25 18.60 6.52
C ALA A 25 -8.93 19.29 6.86
N GLY A 26 -8.39 20.05 5.90
CA GLY A 26 -7.12 20.78 6.05
C GLY A 26 -5.86 19.92 5.98
N GLU A 27 -5.98 18.60 5.84
CA GLU A 27 -4.85 17.68 5.88
C GLU A 27 -3.88 17.93 4.72
N ARG A 28 -2.60 18.08 5.06
CA ARG A 28 -1.51 18.14 4.10
C ARG A 28 -0.63 16.93 4.29
N THR A 29 -0.47 16.16 3.22
CA THR A 29 0.25 14.89 3.27
C THR A 29 1.50 14.94 2.41
N SER A 30 2.62 14.61 3.03
CA SER A 30 3.88 14.33 2.33
C SER A 30 4.10 12.82 2.27
N PHE A 31 4.76 12.35 1.20
CA PHE A 31 5.07 10.93 1.07
C PHE A 31 6.42 10.71 0.40
N GLY A 32 7.04 9.58 0.72
CA GLY A 32 8.25 9.07 0.07
C GLY A 32 8.09 7.60 -0.24
N GLN A 33 8.42 7.19 -1.46
CA GLN A 33 8.31 5.81 -1.91
C GLN A 33 9.63 5.33 -2.51
N TYR A 34 9.98 4.09 -2.19
CA TYR A 34 11.04 3.34 -2.86
C TYR A 34 10.47 2.04 -3.41
N ALA A 35 10.81 1.72 -4.65
CA ALA A 35 10.43 0.47 -5.31
C ALA A 35 11.65 -0.11 -6.02
N TYR A 36 11.77 -1.43 -5.98
CA TYR A 36 12.90 -2.13 -6.55
C TYR A 36 12.46 -3.42 -7.27
N ASP A 37 13.04 -3.63 -8.45
CA ASP A 37 12.88 -4.85 -9.24
C ASP A 37 14.19 -5.64 -9.17
N PHE A 38 14.11 -6.86 -8.61
CA PHE A 38 15.28 -7.69 -8.34
C PHE A 38 15.76 -8.49 -9.56
N ALA A 39 15.14 -8.31 -10.73
CA ALA A 39 15.57 -8.98 -11.96
C ALA A 39 17.05 -8.74 -12.28
N ALA A 40 17.55 -7.51 -12.08
CA ALA A 40 18.96 -7.17 -12.30
C ALA A 40 19.93 -7.84 -11.30
N LEU A 41 19.42 -8.29 -10.15
CA LEU A 41 20.17 -9.04 -9.14
C LEU A 41 20.00 -10.56 -9.29
N GLY A 42 19.43 -11.03 -10.41
CA GLY A 42 19.27 -12.45 -10.70
C GLY A 42 18.04 -13.12 -10.08
N VAL A 43 17.11 -12.34 -9.51
CA VAL A 43 15.84 -12.86 -8.97
C VAL A 43 14.64 -12.30 -9.76
N PRO A 44 14.48 -12.72 -11.03
CA PRO A 44 13.35 -12.26 -11.85
C PRO A 44 12.03 -12.66 -11.22
N GLY A 45 11.04 -11.77 -11.30
CA GLY A 45 9.71 -11.96 -10.71
C GLY A 45 9.57 -11.47 -9.29
N LEU A 46 10.67 -11.16 -8.58
CA LEU A 46 10.64 -10.56 -7.24
C LEU A 46 10.64 -9.03 -7.35
N LYS A 47 9.66 -8.40 -6.72
CA LYS A 47 9.55 -6.94 -6.59
C LYS A 47 9.22 -6.57 -5.16
N ALA A 48 9.78 -5.46 -4.70
CA ALA A 48 9.43 -4.91 -3.40
C ALA A 48 9.24 -3.40 -3.48
N SER A 49 8.36 -2.86 -2.64
CA SER A 49 8.26 -1.43 -2.43
C SER A 49 7.91 -1.09 -1.00
N VAL A 50 8.37 0.06 -0.55
CA VAL A 50 7.96 0.68 0.71
C VAL A 50 7.51 2.11 0.42
N ILE A 51 6.44 2.54 1.05
CA ILE A 51 6.02 3.94 1.05
C ILE A 51 5.72 4.37 2.49
N TYR A 52 6.13 5.59 2.82
CA TYR A 52 5.77 6.25 4.06
C TYR A 52 5.04 7.54 3.75
N LEU A 53 3.95 7.80 4.47
CA LEU A 53 3.11 8.98 4.33
C LEU A 53 2.96 9.63 5.71
N SER A 54 3.05 10.94 5.76
CA SER A 54 2.83 11.73 6.97
C SER A 54 1.88 12.88 6.64
N GLY A 55 0.74 12.89 7.33
CA GLY A 55 -0.29 13.91 7.30
C GLY A 55 -0.18 14.85 8.50
N ASP A 56 -0.26 16.15 8.25
CA ASP A 56 -0.36 17.19 9.26
C ASP A 56 -1.53 18.15 8.99
N ASN A 57 -1.76 19.09 9.90
CA ASN A 57 -2.77 20.16 9.76
C ASN A 57 -4.22 19.65 9.68
N ILE A 58 -4.49 18.47 10.26
CA ILE A 58 -5.85 17.91 10.35
C ILE A 58 -6.67 18.77 11.29
N LYS A 59 -7.72 19.41 10.76
CA LYS A 59 -8.56 20.32 11.53
C LYS A 59 -9.52 19.57 12.45
N THR A 60 -9.54 19.96 13.71
CA THR A 60 -10.47 19.44 14.72
C THR A 60 -11.47 20.50 15.17
N ARG A 61 -12.53 20.06 15.85
CA ARG A 61 -13.50 20.99 16.47
C ARG A 61 -12.95 21.70 17.71
N SER A 62 -11.95 21.12 18.39
CA SER A 62 -11.33 21.69 19.58
C SER A 62 -10.29 22.78 19.26
N GLY A 63 -9.85 22.88 18.01
CA GLY A 63 -8.93 23.92 17.54
C GLY A 63 -7.47 23.47 17.45
N ASP A 64 -7.09 22.40 18.15
CA ASP A 64 -5.78 21.77 18.01
C ASP A 64 -5.70 20.94 16.72
N ASP A 65 -4.63 21.10 15.96
CA ASP A 65 -4.40 20.31 14.75
C ASP A 65 -3.90 18.91 15.11
N GLN A 66 -4.38 17.91 14.35
CA GLN A 66 -3.99 16.51 14.50
C GLN A 66 -3.03 16.05 13.39
N LYS A 67 -2.37 14.92 13.65
CA LYS A 67 -1.44 14.26 12.72
C LYS A 67 -1.77 12.79 12.55
N GLU A 68 -1.35 12.24 11.42
CA GLU A 68 -1.36 10.80 11.17
C GLU A 68 -0.23 10.37 10.24
N TRP A 69 0.15 9.11 10.30
CA TRP A 69 1.11 8.53 9.37
C TRP A 69 0.78 7.07 9.06
N GLU A 70 1.19 6.64 7.87
CA GLU A 70 1.07 5.26 7.40
C GLU A 70 2.36 4.81 6.72
N ARG A 71 2.75 3.57 6.99
CA ARG A 71 3.81 2.86 6.28
C ARG A 71 3.24 1.61 5.62
N ASP A 72 3.38 1.53 4.31
CA ASP A 72 3.06 0.33 3.54
C ASP A 72 4.32 -0.35 3.00
N ILE A 73 4.36 -1.67 3.16
CA ILE A 73 5.35 -2.57 2.56
C ILE A 73 4.62 -3.49 1.60
N SER A 74 5.16 -3.64 0.39
CA SER A 74 4.69 -4.56 -0.63
C SER A 74 5.83 -5.49 -1.05
N LEU A 75 5.54 -6.78 -1.08
CA LEU A 75 6.43 -7.81 -1.61
C LEU A 75 5.62 -8.67 -2.59
N ASP A 76 6.14 -8.83 -3.81
CA ASP A 76 5.52 -9.62 -4.87
C ASP A 76 6.53 -10.59 -5.44
N TYR A 77 6.12 -11.84 -5.68
CA TYR A 77 6.92 -12.84 -6.36
C TYR A 77 6.10 -13.66 -7.35
N VAL A 78 6.53 -13.69 -8.61
CA VAL A 78 5.92 -14.54 -9.66
C VAL A 78 6.88 -15.66 -10.03
N LEU A 79 6.40 -16.90 -10.03
CA LEU A 79 7.18 -18.05 -10.48
C LEU A 79 7.48 -17.95 -11.98
N GLN A 80 8.76 -17.97 -12.32
CA GLN A 80 9.23 -17.71 -13.70
C GLN A 80 9.30 -18.97 -14.57
N SER A 81 9.32 -20.17 -13.97
CA SER A 81 9.51 -21.44 -14.66
C SER A 81 8.82 -22.62 -13.97
N GLY A 82 8.85 -23.79 -14.60
CA GLY A 82 8.25 -25.02 -14.08
C GLY A 82 6.73 -25.10 -14.27
N ALA A 83 6.12 -26.14 -13.68
CA ALA A 83 4.69 -26.43 -13.82
C ALA A 83 3.78 -25.33 -13.25
N LEU A 84 4.28 -24.53 -12.32
CA LEU A 84 3.56 -23.42 -11.68
C LEU A 84 3.97 -22.05 -12.23
N LYS A 85 4.62 -21.99 -13.39
CA LYS A 85 5.00 -20.73 -14.03
C LYS A 85 3.79 -19.80 -14.14
N GLY A 86 3.94 -18.56 -13.68
CA GLY A 86 2.88 -17.56 -13.69
C GLY A 86 2.06 -17.48 -12.42
N VAL A 87 2.22 -18.41 -11.47
CA VAL A 87 1.63 -18.25 -10.13
C VAL A 87 2.35 -17.10 -9.41
N GLY A 88 1.57 -16.12 -8.96
CA GLY A 88 2.03 -14.94 -8.24
C GLY A 88 1.62 -14.97 -6.77
N PHE A 89 2.58 -14.67 -5.90
CA PHE A 89 2.38 -14.46 -4.47
C PHE A 89 2.57 -12.98 -4.17
N GLY A 90 1.63 -12.40 -3.44
CA GLY A 90 1.70 -11.02 -2.98
C GLY A 90 1.54 -10.96 -1.47
N TRP A 91 2.32 -10.11 -0.83
CA TRP A 91 2.12 -9.71 0.55
C TRP A 91 2.13 -8.19 0.65
N ARG A 92 1.19 -7.68 1.44
CA ARG A 92 1.07 -6.27 1.80
C ARG A 92 1.02 -6.17 3.31
N ASN A 93 1.82 -5.28 3.88
CA ASN A 93 1.77 -4.93 5.29
C ASN A 93 1.62 -3.42 5.44
N GLY A 94 0.57 -2.98 6.10
CA GLY A 94 0.35 -1.58 6.46
C GLY A 94 0.42 -1.41 7.96
N LYS A 95 1.02 -0.32 8.41
CA LYS A 95 0.98 0.15 9.80
C LYS A 95 0.64 1.61 9.81
N SER A 96 -0.32 2.00 10.63
CA SER A 96 -0.78 3.38 10.77
C SER A 96 -0.87 3.78 12.24
N ASN A 97 -0.63 5.06 12.49
CA ASN A 97 -0.96 5.72 13.74
C ASN A 97 -1.59 7.08 13.44
N SER A 98 -2.65 7.39 14.16
CA SER A 98 -3.46 8.59 13.91
C SER A 98 -3.96 9.17 15.23
N GLU A 99 -3.85 10.49 15.37
CA GLU A 99 -4.49 11.21 16.48
C GLU A 99 -6.01 11.39 16.22
N ALA A 100 -6.45 11.15 14.98
CA ALA A 100 -7.81 11.37 14.49
C ALA A 100 -8.61 10.06 14.27
N ALA A 101 -7.99 8.90 14.49
CA ALA A 101 -8.58 7.56 14.35
C ALA A 101 -7.85 6.54 15.24
N ARG A 102 -8.30 5.29 15.20
CA ARG A 102 -7.58 4.19 15.86
C ARG A 102 -6.38 3.78 15.01
N ASP A 103 -5.27 3.54 15.68
CA ASP A 103 -4.10 2.87 15.13
C ASP A 103 -4.48 1.49 14.56
N GLN A 104 -3.86 1.12 13.45
CA GLN A 104 -4.09 -0.16 12.79
C GLN A 104 -2.80 -0.77 12.23
N ASP A 105 -2.69 -2.08 12.39
CA ASP A 105 -1.74 -2.94 11.69
C ASP A 105 -2.53 -3.90 10.79
N GLN A 106 -2.21 -3.95 9.49
CA GLN A 106 -2.91 -4.80 8.53
C GLN A 106 -1.93 -5.65 7.72
N ASN A 107 -2.31 -6.91 7.49
CA ASN A 107 -1.64 -7.79 6.54
C ASN A 107 -2.65 -8.29 5.49
N ARG A 108 -2.25 -8.28 4.21
CA ARG A 108 -3.00 -8.91 3.13
C ARG A 108 -2.07 -9.84 2.37
N VAL A 109 -2.54 -11.06 2.10
CA VAL A 109 -1.81 -12.08 1.36
C VAL A 109 -2.63 -12.47 0.14
N PHE A 110 -1.96 -12.58 -1.00
CA PHE A 110 -2.56 -12.86 -2.30
C PHE A 110 -1.86 -14.07 -2.92
N VAL A 111 -2.67 -14.96 -3.48
CA VAL A 111 -2.20 -15.98 -4.43
C VAL A 111 -2.99 -15.76 -5.71
N SER A 112 -2.29 -15.61 -6.82
CA SER A 112 -2.87 -15.24 -8.10
C SER A 112 -2.36 -16.15 -9.20
N TYR A 113 -3.22 -16.45 -10.16
CA TYR A 113 -2.87 -17.15 -11.38
C TYR A 113 -3.82 -16.72 -12.49
N SER A 114 -3.28 -16.40 -13.66
CA SER A 114 -4.07 -15.94 -14.81
C SER A 114 -4.04 -17.01 -15.91
N ILE A 115 -5.23 -17.46 -16.32
CA ILE A 115 -5.41 -18.46 -17.37
C ILE A 115 -5.99 -17.76 -18.60
N PRO A 116 -5.27 -17.68 -19.72
CA PRO A 116 -5.83 -17.20 -20.98
C PRO A 116 -6.83 -18.25 -21.53
N LEU A 117 -8.00 -17.80 -21.98
CA LEU A 117 -9.11 -18.69 -22.37
C LEU A 117 -9.35 -18.78 -23.90
N LEU A 118 -8.50 -18.16 -24.72
CA LEU A 118 -8.61 -17.89 -26.18
C LEU A 118 -9.03 -16.45 -26.49
#